data_AF-A0A2D6E359-F1
#
_entry.id   AF-A0A2D6E359-F1
#
_cell.length_a   1.000
_cell.length_b   1.000
_cell.length_c   1.000
_cell.angle_alpha   90.00
_cell.angle_beta   90.00
_cell.angle_gamma   90.00
#
_symmetry.space_group_name_H-M   'P 1'
#
loop_
_entity.id
_entity.type
_entity.pdbx_description
1 polymer ?
#
loop_
_entity_poly.entity_id
_entity_poly.type
_entity_poly.pdbx_seq_one_letter_code
_entity_poly.pdbx_strand_id
1 'polypeptide(L)'
;MKAKNTFVIFILFWLMIPVLALAQDTLDPIKRGLGETGQEAGFRVPDAKSAVPETQFIPFIGKYVGGLSIMLGSFYLVLMIYVGYTWMTARGNDEQVEKAKKVAVNATIALGVLFLARIVALFVLEFFGAATGN
;
A
#
# COMPACT_ATOMS: atom_id res chain seq x y z
N MET A 1 7.34 -32.96 12.34
CA MET A 1 6.36 -32.49 13.34
C MET A 1 5.95 -31.01 13.23
N LYS A 2 6.67 -30.11 12.54
CA LYS A 2 6.35 -28.66 12.54
C LYS A 2 5.14 -28.21 11.70
N ALA A 3 4.81 -28.90 10.60
CA ALA A 3 3.73 -28.48 9.69
C ALA A 3 2.32 -28.62 10.29
N LYS A 4 2.09 -29.60 11.15
CA LYS A 4 0.78 -29.86 11.78
C LYS A 4 0.38 -28.74 12.75
N ASN A 5 1.33 -28.15 13.47
CA ASN A 5 1.04 -27.06 14.42
C ASN A 5 0.80 -25.73 13.70
N THR A 6 1.45 -25.49 12.56
CA THR A 6 1.21 -24.27 11.76
C THR A 6 -0.17 -24.29 11.10
N PHE A 7 -0.65 -25.46 10.66
CA PHE A 7 -2.00 -25.60 10.09
C PHE A 7 -3.11 -25.39 11.14
N VAL A 8 -2.90 -25.89 12.37
CA VAL A 8 -3.83 -25.68 13.49
C VAL A 8 -3.93 -24.19 13.88
N ILE A 9 -2.82 -23.45 13.87
CA ILE A 9 -2.82 -22.00 14.13
C ILE A 9 -3.65 -21.25 13.08
N PHE A 10 -3.57 -21.67 11.82
CA PHE A 10 -4.35 -21.05 10.73
C PHE A 10 -5.87 -21.30 10.88
N ILE A 11 -6.27 -22.50 11.31
CA ILE A 11 -7.67 -22.84 11.57
C ILE A 11 -8.20 -22.12 12.81
N LEU A 12 -7.39 -21.98 13.86
CA LEU A 12 -7.73 -21.23 15.07
C LEU A 12 -7.92 -19.73 14.77
N PHE A 13 -7.13 -19.20 13.84
CA PHE A 13 -7.26 -17.82 13.36
C PHE A 13 -8.54 -17.61 12.55
N TRP A 14 -8.97 -18.61 11.78
CA TRP A 14 -10.21 -18.57 10.99
C TRP A 14 -11.47 -18.69 11.87
N LEU A 15 -11.40 -19.43 12.98
CA LEU A 15 -12.51 -19.61 13.93
C LEU A 15 -12.73 -18.38 14.85
N MET A 16 -11.76 -17.47 14.96
CA MET A 16 -11.88 -16.23 15.75
C MET A 16 -12.58 -15.08 15.01
N ILE A 17 -12.67 -15.14 13.68
CA ILE A 17 -13.30 -14.10 12.83
C ILE A 17 -14.77 -13.81 13.22
N PRO A 18 -15.64 -14.80 13.51
CA PRO A 18 -17.05 -14.51 13.84
C PRO A 18 -17.26 -13.93 15.25
N VAL A 19 -16.28 -14.01 16.15
CA VAL A 19 -16.38 -13.41 17.50
C VAL A 19 -16.32 -11.88 17.44
N LEU A 20 -15.69 -11.31 16.40
CA LEU A 20 -15.69 -9.85 16.17
C LEU A 20 -17.07 -9.34 15.70
N ALA A 21 -17.91 -10.20 15.12
CA ALA A 21 -19.24 -9.80 14.65
C ALA A 21 -20.26 -9.63 15.80
N LEU A 22 -20.06 -10.31 16.94
CA LEU A 22 -20.93 -10.17 18.13
C LEU A 22 -20.52 -9.04 19.08
N ALA A 23 -19.42 -8.34 18.81
CA ALA A 23 -18.94 -7.20 19.60
C ALA A 23 -19.57 -5.85 19.20
N GLN A 24 -20.57 -5.86 18.32
CA GLN A 24 -21.01 -4.68 17.58
C GLN A 24 -21.84 -3.68 18.41
N ASP A 25 -22.46 -4.12 19.52
CA ASP A 25 -23.40 -3.31 20.32
C ASP A 25 -22.75 -2.38 21.36
N THR A 26 -21.44 -2.49 21.63
CA THR A 26 -20.70 -1.56 22.52
C THR A 26 -20.04 -0.40 21.77
N LEU A 27 -20.19 -0.36 20.45
CA LEU A 27 -19.40 0.51 19.56
C LEU A 27 -19.95 1.94 19.44
N ASP A 28 -21.17 2.23 19.85
CA ASP A 28 -21.80 3.54 19.64
C ASP A 28 -21.16 4.72 20.40
N PRO A 29 -20.79 4.60 21.69
CA PRO A 29 -20.02 5.66 22.36
C PRO A 29 -18.61 5.79 21.79
N ILE A 30 -18.01 4.68 21.34
CA ILE A 30 -16.66 4.66 20.75
C ILE A 30 -16.65 5.32 19.36
N LYS A 31 -17.67 5.08 18.53
CA LYS A 31 -17.84 5.72 17.21
C LYS A 31 -17.93 7.24 17.31
N ARG A 32 -18.58 7.76 18.36
CA ARG A 32 -18.69 9.20 18.60
C ARG A 32 -17.32 9.80 18.94
N GLY A 33 -16.58 9.19 19.87
CA GLY A 33 -15.22 9.64 20.21
C GLY A 33 -14.23 9.51 19.05
N LEU A 34 -14.32 8.44 18.25
CA LEU A 34 -13.51 8.27 17.05
C LEU A 34 -13.81 9.34 15.98
N GLY A 35 -15.07 9.81 15.90
CA GLY A 35 -15.46 10.87 14.99
C GLY A 35 -14.82 12.21 15.34
N GLU A 36 -14.78 12.55 16.63
CA GLU A 36 -14.16 13.78 17.13
C GLU A 36 -12.64 13.76 16.94
N THR A 37 -11.98 12.67 17.36
CA THR A 37 -10.52 12.52 17.16
C THR A 37 -10.15 12.40 15.68
N GLY A 38 -11.02 11.83 14.84
CA GLY A 38 -10.84 11.74 13.40
C GLY A 38 -10.87 13.10 12.71
N GLN A 39 -11.74 14.01 13.15
CA GLN A 39 -11.77 15.39 12.65
C GLN A 39 -10.52 16.18 13.07
N GLU A 40 -10.06 16.02 14.32
CA GLU A 40 -8.83 16.64 14.81
C GLU A 40 -7.57 16.13 14.11
N ALA A 41 -7.56 14.86 13.69
CA ALA A 41 -6.47 14.27 12.89
C ALA A 41 -6.51 14.65 11.40
N GLY A 42 -7.44 15.52 10.99
CA GLY A 42 -7.54 16.05 9.63
C GLY A 42 -8.32 15.18 8.65
N PHE A 43 -9.15 14.25 9.12
CA PHE A 43 -10.05 13.48 8.28
C PHE A 43 -11.43 14.16 8.22
N ARG A 44 -11.99 14.35 7.01
CA ARG A 44 -13.41 14.71 6.85
C ARG A 44 -14.23 13.48 7.21
N VAL A 45 -15.06 13.59 8.26
CA VAL A 45 -15.93 12.51 8.74
C VAL A 45 -17.36 12.84 8.30
N PRO A 46 -17.91 12.22 7.24
CA PRO A 46 -19.33 12.34 6.93
C PRO A 46 -20.17 11.70 8.05
N ASP A 47 -21.32 12.31 8.35
CA ASP A 47 -22.18 12.01 9.49
C ASP A 47 -22.46 10.52 9.73
N ALA A 48 -22.54 10.19 11.02
CA ALA A 48 -22.68 8.87 11.64
C ALA A 48 -23.99 8.10 11.33
N LYS A 49 -24.57 8.26 10.13
CA LYS A 49 -25.69 7.45 9.63
C LYS A 49 -25.31 6.47 8.52
N SER A 50 -24.05 6.44 8.11
CA SER A 50 -23.52 5.35 7.28
C SER A 50 -22.82 4.34 8.17
N ALA A 51 -23.61 3.47 8.80
CA ALA A 51 -23.16 2.42 9.72
C ALA A 51 -22.40 1.26 9.02
N VAL A 52 -21.83 1.50 7.84
CA VAL A 52 -20.76 0.70 7.22
C VAL A 52 -19.88 1.70 6.46
N PRO A 53 -18.67 2.04 6.92
CA PRO A 53 -17.88 3.11 6.32
C PRO A 53 -17.11 2.56 5.11
N GLU A 54 -17.81 2.26 4.02
CA GLU A 54 -17.19 1.92 2.72
C GLU A 54 -16.39 3.09 2.12
N THR A 55 -16.58 4.32 2.62
CA THR A 55 -15.94 5.54 2.07
C THR A 55 -14.74 6.06 2.86
N GLN A 56 -14.44 5.54 4.06
CA GLN A 56 -13.29 5.99 4.86
C GLN A 56 -12.02 5.17 4.64
N PHE A 57 -12.16 3.92 4.21
CA PHE A 57 -11.03 3.03 3.99
C PHE A 57 -10.25 3.41 2.71
N ILE A 58 -10.96 3.90 1.69
CA ILE A 58 -10.38 4.31 0.41
C ILE A 58 -9.38 5.47 0.54
N PRO A 59 -9.70 6.62 1.19
CA PRO A 59 -8.73 7.71 1.36
C PRO A 59 -7.59 7.34 2.31
N PHE A 60 -7.83 6.46 3.28
CA PHE A 60 -6.78 5.93 4.15
C PHE A 60 -5.76 5.14 3.31
N ILE A 61 -6.18 4.08 2.61
CA ILE A 61 -5.27 3.29 1.75
C ILE A 61 -4.56 4.18 0.72
N GLY A 62 -5.28 5.12 0.10
CA GLY A 62 -4.68 6.05 -0.86
C GLY A 62 -3.54 6.88 -0.29
N LYS A 63 -3.67 7.40 0.94
CA LYS A 63 -2.62 8.15 1.64
C LYS A 63 -1.41 7.28 1.98
N TYR A 64 -1.63 6.06 2.46
CA TYR A 64 -0.53 5.15 2.83
C TYR A 64 0.21 4.61 1.60
N VAL A 65 -0.51 4.18 0.57
CA VAL A 65 0.07 3.72 -0.70
C VAL A 65 0.78 4.88 -1.41
N GLY A 66 0.19 6.07 -1.40
CA GLY A 66 0.81 7.28 -1.94
C GLY A 66 2.12 7.64 -1.24
N GLY A 67 2.12 7.64 0.10
CA GLY A 67 3.33 7.89 0.90
C GLY A 67 4.42 6.85 0.68
N LEU A 68 4.06 5.56 0.67
CA LEU A 68 5.00 4.46 0.41
C LEU A 68 5.60 4.55 -1.00
N SER A 69 4.79 4.90 -2.01
CA SER A 69 5.25 5.04 -3.40
C SER A 69 6.27 6.18 -3.55
N ILE A 70 6.09 7.30 -2.84
CA ILE A 70 7.06 8.41 -2.83
C ILE A 70 8.37 7.96 -2.18
N MET A 71 8.30 7.21 -1.08
CA MET A 71 9.49 6.69 -0.40
C MET A 71 10.28 5.73 -1.31
N LEU A 72 9.59 4.82 -2.00
CA LEU A 72 10.21 3.92 -2.97
C LEU A 72 10.81 4.65 -4.18
N GLY A 73 10.11 5.66 -4.71
CA GLY A 73 10.62 6.50 -5.79
C GLY A 73 11.87 7.29 -5.41
N SER A 74 11.92 7.80 -4.16
CA SER A 74 13.13 8.43 -3.60
C SER A 74 14.30 7.45 -3.52
N PHE A 75 14.06 6.22 -3.07
CA PHE A 75 15.08 5.19 -3.02
C PHE A 75 15.63 4.83 -4.41
N TYR A 76 14.76 4.77 -5.43
CA TYR A 76 15.17 4.60 -6.82
C TYR A 76 16.14 5.70 -7.29
N LEU A 77 15.87 6.96 -6.93
CA LEU A 77 16.73 8.09 -7.28
C LEU A 77 18.15 7.90 -6.72
N VAL A 78 18.27 7.50 -5.46
CA VAL A 78 19.56 7.21 -4.83
C VAL A 78 20.30 6.08 -5.55
N LEU A 79 19.57 5.02 -5.93
CA LEU A 79 20.14 3.91 -6.67
C LEU A 79 20.65 4.34 -8.05
N MET A 80 19.93 5.22 -8.75
CA MET A 80 20.37 5.76 -10.04
C MET A 80 21.65 6.60 -9.93
N ILE A 81 21.80 7.37 -8.84
CA ILE A 81 23.05 8.09 -8.57
C ILE A 81 24.21 7.09 -8.37
N TYR A 82 23.99 6.01 -7.61
CA TYR A 82 24.99 4.95 -7.41
C TYR A 82 25.41 4.27 -8.72
N VAL A 83 24.43 3.98 -9.59
CA VAL A 83 24.67 3.41 -10.92
C VAL A 83 25.49 4.37 -11.78
N GLY A 84 25.12 5.65 -11.81
CA GLY A 84 25.84 6.68 -12.54
C GLY A 84 27.28 6.84 -12.04
N TYR A 85 27.48 6.86 -10.72
CA TYR A 85 28.80 6.88 -10.12
C TYR A 85 29.63 5.68 -10.55
N THR A 86 29.07 4.47 -10.43
CA THR A 86 29.76 3.22 -10.81
C THR A 86 30.15 3.21 -12.29
N TRP A 87 29.27 3.72 -13.16
CA TRP A 87 29.55 3.83 -14.59
C TRP A 87 30.67 4.84 -14.88
N MET A 88 30.69 5.99 -14.20
CA MET A 88 31.74 7.00 -14.36
C MET A 88 33.09 6.57 -13.77
N THR A 89 33.09 5.75 -12.71
CA THR A 89 34.33 5.25 -12.09
C THR A 89 34.93 4.03 -12.78
N ALA A 90 34.26 3.46 -13.79
CA ALA A 90 34.69 2.22 -14.43
C ALA A 90 36.06 2.31 -15.12
N ARG A 91 36.57 3.52 -15.46
CA ARG A 91 37.94 3.77 -15.99
C ARG A 91 38.41 2.80 -17.10
N GLY A 92 37.50 2.31 -17.93
CA GLY A 92 37.79 1.34 -19.01
C GLY A 92 37.69 -0.14 -18.62
N ASN A 93 37.21 -0.47 -17.42
CA ASN A 93 36.83 -1.83 -17.04
C ASN A 93 35.41 -2.14 -17.55
N ASP A 94 35.32 -2.93 -18.61
CA ASP A 94 34.06 -3.35 -19.24
C ASP A 94 33.12 -4.07 -18.27
N GLU A 95 33.66 -4.82 -17.31
CA GLU A 95 32.89 -5.59 -16.33
C GLU A 95 32.09 -4.66 -15.39
N GLN A 96 32.68 -3.52 -15.00
CA GLN A 96 31.97 -2.52 -14.19
C GLN A 96 30.89 -1.78 -14.99
N VAL A 97 31.14 -1.52 -16.27
CA VAL A 97 30.15 -0.90 -17.17
C VAL A 97 28.96 -1.83 -17.39
N GLU A 98 29.21 -3.10 -17.64
CA GLU A 98 28.16 -4.10 -17.83
C GLU A 98 27.34 -4.29 -16.56
N LYS A 99 28.00 -4.36 -15.40
CA LYS A 99 27.31 -4.42 -14.10
C LYS A 99 26.44 -3.19 -13.86
N ALA A 100 26.95 -1.98 -14.11
CA ALA A 100 26.19 -0.74 -13.95
C ALA A 100 24.96 -0.72 -14.88
N LYS A 101 25.11 -1.11 -16.14
CA LYS A 101 23.99 -1.24 -17.09
C LYS A 101 22.94 -2.24 -16.62
N LYS A 102 23.37 -3.41 -16.14
CA LYS A 102 22.44 -4.44 -15.65
C LYS A 102 21.63 -3.95 -14.47
N VAL A 103 22.26 -3.24 -13.52
CA VAL A 103 21.55 -2.63 -12.39
C VAL A 103 20.61 -1.51 -12.86
N ALA A 104 21.03 -0.67 -13.82
CA ALA A 104 20.19 0.38 -14.39
C ALA A 104 18.89 -0.18 -15.00
N VAL A 105 19.03 -1.19 -15.88
CA VAL A 105 17.89 -1.83 -16.55
C VAL A 105 16.94 -2.46 -15.54
N ASN A 106 17.47 -3.22 -14.57
CA ASN A 106 16.65 -3.84 -13.54
C ASN A 106 15.92 -2.80 -12.68
N ALA A 107 16.59 -1.71 -12.32
CA ALA A 107 15.99 -0.62 -11.55
C ALA A 107 14.86 0.06 -12.34
N THR A 108 15.07 0.34 -13.62
CA THR A 108 14.04 0.94 -14.48
C THR A 108 12.81 0.05 -14.63
N ILE A 109 13.01 -1.27 -14.75
CA ILE A 109 11.89 -2.23 -14.78
C ILE A 109 11.09 -2.18 -13.47
N ALA A 110 11.77 -2.15 -12.32
CA ALA A 110 11.11 -2.04 -11.02
C ALA A 110 10.28 -0.76 -10.89
N LEU A 111 10.82 0.37 -11.35
CA LEU A 111 10.09 1.64 -11.39
C LEU A 111 8.89 1.58 -12.35
N GLY A 112 9.07 0.95 -13.52
CA GLY A 112 7.99 0.73 -14.48
C GLY A 112 6.83 -0.06 -13.88
N VAL A 113 7.12 -1.16 -13.17
CA VAL A 113 6.10 -1.96 -12.49
C VAL A 113 5.37 -1.16 -11.41
N LEU A 114 6.08 -0.33 -10.64
CA LEU A 114 5.47 0.55 -9.63
C LEU A 114 4.45 1.51 -10.25
N PHE A 115 4.79 2.14 -11.38
CA PHE A 115 3.86 3.02 -12.10
C PHE A 115 2.70 2.25 -12.72
N LEU A 116 2.95 1.10 -13.35
CA LEU A 116 1.91 0.26 -13.93
C LEU A 116 0.89 -0.19 -12.88
N ALA A 117 1.35 -0.58 -11.68
CA ALA A 117 0.45 -0.95 -10.59
C ALA A 117 -0.51 0.20 -10.22
N ARG A 118 -0.01 1.45 -10.18
CA ARG A 118 -0.85 2.62 -9.91
C ARG A 118 -1.84 2.91 -11.03
N ILE A 119 -1.41 2.79 -12.29
CA ILE A 119 -2.29 2.98 -13.45
C ILE A 119 -3.43 1.95 -13.41
N VAL A 120 -3.11 0.68 -13.18
CA VAL A 120 -4.12 -0.38 -13.07
C VAL A 120 -5.04 -0.14 -11.88
N ALA A 121 -4.52 0.28 -10.73
CA ALA A 121 -5.35 0.59 -9.57
C ALA A 121 -6.36 1.73 -9.86
N LEU A 122 -5.91 2.80 -10.52
CA LEU A 122 -6.79 3.89 -10.94
C LEU A 122 -7.81 3.44 -12.00
N PHE A 123 -7.37 2.65 -12.97
CA PHE A 123 -8.24 2.10 -14.00
C PHE A 123 -9.37 1.24 -13.41
N VAL A 124 -9.06 0.39 -12.43
CA VAL A 124 -10.06 -0.39 -11.70
C VAL A 124 -11.00 0.54 -10.93
N LEU A 125 -10.48 1.53 -10.22
CA LEU A 125 -11.33 2.48 -9.48
C LEU A 125 -12.24 3.30 -10.39
N GLU A 126 -11.77 3.73 -11.55
CA GLU A 126 -12.56 4.45 -12.55
C GLU A 126 -13.60 3.53 -13.20
N PHE A 127 -13.22 2.31 -13.59
CA PHE A 127 -14.14 1.35 -14.19
C PHE A 127 -15.27 0.95 -13.24
N PHE A 128 -14.94 0.65 -11.97
CA PHE A 128 -15.95 0.29 -10.98
C PHE A 128 -16.71 1.50 -10.42
N GLY A 129 -16.04 2.65 -10.23
CA GLY A 129 -16.67 3.89 -9.77
C GLY A 129 -17.60 4.51 -10.81
N ALA A 130 -17.32 4.33 -12.10
CA ALA A 130 -18.25 4.70 -13.17
C ALA A 130 -19.42 3.69 -13.30
N ALA A 131 -19.21 2.41 -12.95
CA ALA A 131 -20.23 1.37 -13.01
C ALA A 131 -21.25 1.42 -11.85
N THR A 132 -20.90 2.04 -10.72
CA THR A 132 -21.82 2.27 -9.59
C THR A 132 -22.42 3.68 -9.55
N GLY A 133 -22.36 4.42 -10.67
CA GLY A 133 -22.89 5.78 -10.80
C GLY A 133 -24.36 5.92 -10.37
N ASN A 134 -24.54 6.53 -9.19
CA ASN A 134 -25.55 7.55 -8.95
C ASN A 134 -24.85 8.92 -9.02
#